data_AF-A0A843CSM9-F1
#
_entry.id   AF-A0A843CSM9-F1
#
_cell.length_a   1.000
_cell.length_b   1.000
_cell.length_c   1.000
_cell.angle_alpha   90.00
_cell.angle_beta   90.00
_cell.angle_gamma   90.00
#
_symmetry.space_group_name_H-M   'P 1'
#
loop_
_entity.id
_entity.type
_entity.pdbx_description
1 polymer ?
#
loop_
_entity_poly.entity_id
_entity_poly.type
_entity_poly.pdbx_seq_one_letter_code
_entity_poly.pdbx_strand_id
1 'polypeptide(L)'
;MGETRSAISTMGGANSPMIRAKIVVFLQFAFIVLLFYALSAEYNSNAYQQSWIAANASWLQYLLNGYMAAALIGILIGGAFLLIVDILRNRDGKGKGGMRTGF
;
A
#
# COMPACT_ATOMS: atom_id res chain seq x y z
N MET A 1 -16.31 39.05 15.77
CA MET A 1 -17.09 38.08 14.97
C MET A 1 -16.20 37.60 13.82
N GLY A 2 -15.39 36.54 14.03
CA GLY A 2 -14.35 36.14 13.07
C GLY A 2 -13.67 34.79 13.35
N GLU A 3 -13.79 34.24 14.56
CA GLU A 3 -13.05 33.02 14.96
C GLU A 3 -13.69 31.71 14.50
N THR A 4 -15.01 31.66 14.28
CA THR A 4 -15.73 30.43 13.93
C THR A 4 -15.41 29.91 12.53
N ARG A 5 -14.92 30.75 11.61
CA ARG A 5 -14.59 30.34 10.24
C ARG A 5 -13.23 29.66 10.13
N SER A 6 -12.26 30.01 10.98
CA SER A 6 -10.91 29.45 10.95
C SER A 6 -10.88 27.99 11.43
N ALA A 7 -11.63 27.66 12.48
CA ALA A 7 -11.67 26.30 13.03
C ALA A 7 -12.26 25.27 12.04
N ILE A 8 -13.22 25.69 11.20
CA ILE A 8 -13.90 24.82 10.22
C ILE A 8 -12.97 24.46 9.05
N SER A 9 -12.09 25.36 8.61
CA SER A 9 -11.10 25.06 7.57
C SER A 9 -9.97 24.15 8.06
N THR A 10 -9.59 24.23 9.33
CA THR A 10 -8.49 23.42 9.90
C THR A 10 -8.89 21.96 10.11
N MET A 11 -10.16 21.69 10.42
CA MET A 11 -10.66 20.31 10.64
C MET A 11 -10.91 19.51 9.36
N GLY A 12 -11.07 20.18 8.20
CA GLY A 12 -11.24 19.49 6.91
C GLY A 12 -9.93 18.98 6.29
N GLY A 13 -8.80 19.63 6.62
CA GLY A 13 -7.48 19.44 6.00
C GLY A 13 -6.52 18.51 6.73
N ALA A 14 -6.66 18.32 8.06
CA ALA A 14 -5.73 17.52 8.87
C ALA A 14 -5.68 16.03 8.47
N ASN A 15 -6.76 15.49 7.89
CA ASN A 15 -6.87 14.07 7.52
C ASN A 15 -6.32 13.77 6.11
N SER A 16 -6.12 14.79 5.26
CA SER A 16 -5.62 14.61 3.89
C SER A 16 -4.13 14.19 3.81
N PRO A 17 -3.19 14.80 4.54
CA PRO A 17 -1.77 14.44 4.43
C PRO A 17 -1.48 13.02 4.91
N MET A 18 -2.17 12.54 5.95
CA MET A 18 -2.03 11.17 6.45
C MET A 18 -2.48 10.13 5.41
N ILE A 19 -3.66 10.34 4.78
CA ILE A 19 -4.16 9.44 3.74
C ILE A 19 -3.23 9.45 2.51
N ARG A 20 -2.72 10.62 2.13
CA ARG A 20 -1.73 10.74 1.04
C ARG A 20 -0.45 9.97 1.36
N ALA A 21 0.08 10.10 2.58
CA ALA A 21 1.26 9.35 3.01
C ALA A 21 1.03 7.83 2.97
N LYS A 22 -0.13 7.34 3.45
CA LYS A 22 -0.51 5.92 3.35
C LYS A 22 -0.51 5.45 1.89
N ILE A 23 -1.08 6.23 0.97
CA ILE A 23 -1.11 5.89 -0.46
C ILE A 23 0.30 5.83 -1.04
N VAL A 24 1.16 6.82 -0.75
CA VAL A 24 2.54 6.85 -1.25
C VAL A 24 3.33 5.63 -0.77
N VAL A 25 3.25 5.32 0.53
CA VAL A 25 3.92 4.13 1.10
C VAL A 25 3.38 2.85 0.46
N PHE A 26 2.08 2.75 0.25
CA PHE A 26 1.47 1.59 -0.40
C PHE A 26 1.92 1.44 -1.86
N LEU A 27 2.01 2.52 -2.62
CA LEU A 27 2.51 2.51 -4.00
C LEU A 27 3.99 2.11 -4.05
N GLN A 28 4.80 2.61 -3.11
CA GLN A 28 6.21 2.22 -3.02
C GLN A 28 6.36 0.73 -2.70
N PHE A 29 5.54 0.21 -1.77
CA PHE A 29 5.49 -1.23 -1.50
C PHE A 29 5.08 -2.02 -2.75
N ALA A 30 4.02 -1.60 -3.46
CA ALA A 30 3.58 -2.24 -4.69
C ALA A 30 4.68 -2.29 -5.75
N PHE A 31 5.42 -1.19 -5.92
CA PHE A 31 6.55 -1.11 -6.83
C PHE A 31 7.66 -2.09 -6.47
N ILE A 32 8.00 -2.21 -5.18
CA ILE A 32 9.00 -3.19 -4.69
C ILE A 32 8.53 -4.62 -4.97
N VAL A 33 7.25 -4.94 -4.72
CA VAL A 33 6.68 -6.27 -4.99
C VAL A 33 6.77 -6.61 -6.48
N LEU A 34 6.49 -5.66 -7.37
CA LEU A 34 6.61 -5.85 -8.82
C LEU A 34 8.05 -6.12 -9.26
N LEU A 35 9.01 -5.34 -8.76
CA LEU A 35 10.43 -5.57 -9.03
C LEU A 35 10.90 -6.93 -8.52
N PHE A 36 10.47 -7.31 -7.31
CA PHE A 36 10.80 -8.60 -6.72
C PHE A 36 10.21 -9.76 -7.54
N TYR A 37 8.96 -9.63 -7.99
CA TYR A 37 8.32 -10.60 -8.85
C TYR A 37 9.06 -10.76 -10.18
N ALA A 38 9.41 -9.66 -10.84
CA ALA A 38 10.20 -9.68 -12.07
C ALA A 38 11.56 -10.39 -11.86
N LEU A 39 12.26 -10.07 -10.77
CA LEU A 39 13.52 -10.72 -10.42
C LEU A 39 13.37 -12.23 -10.19
N SER A 40 12.30 -12.64 -9.51
CA SER A 40 11.98 -14.06 -9.29
C SER A 40 11.62 -14.77 -10.59
N ALA A 41 10.93 -14.10 -11.51
CA ALA A 41 10.60 -14.65 -12.82
C ALA A 41 11.85 -14.85 -13.70
N GLU A 42 12.75 -13.87 -13.73
CA GLU A 42 14.05 -13.97 -14.43
C GLU A 42 14.92 -15.07 -13.83
N TYR A 43 14.96 -15.18 -12.50
CA TYR A 43 15.65 -16.27 -11.82
C TYR A 43 15.12 -17.65 -12.26
N ASN A 44 13.79 -17.81 -12.28
CA ASN A 44 13.17 -19.08 -12.64
C ASN A 44 13.32 -19.43 -14.13
N SER A 45 13.48 -18.44 -15.01
CA SER A 45 13.69 -18.67 -16.45
C SER A 45 15.16 -18.96 -16.80
N ASN A 46 16.12 -18.52 -15.98
CA ASN A 46 17.54 -18.60 -16.30
C ASN A 46 18.32 -19.63 -15.47
N ALA A 47 18.63 -20.77 -16.10
CA ALA A 47 19.40 -21.86 -15.48
C ALA A 47 20.81 -21.45 -15.00
N TYR A 48 21.45 -20.47 -15.66
CA TYR A 48 22.76 -19.98 -15.22
C TYR A 48 22.67 -19.18 -13.92
N GLN A 49 21.62 -18.39 -13.73
CA GLN A 49 21.41 -17.67 -12.47
C GLN A 49 21.06 -18.64 -11.33
N GLN A 50 20.27 -19.68 -11.61
CA GLN A 50 19.97 -20.73 -10.64
C GLN A 50 21.22 -21.45 -10.16
N SER A 51 22.10 -21.86 -11.08
CA SER A 51 23.33 -22.57 -10.74
C SER A 51 24.33 -21.67 -10.01
N TRP A 52 24.49 -20.41 -10.43
CA TRP A 52 25.36 -19.47 -9.74
C TRP A 52 24.86 -19.15 -8.32
N ILE A 53 23.54 -18.94 -8.14
CA ILE A 53 22.95 -18.68 -6.83
C ILE A 53 23.05 -19.91 -5.93
N ALA A 54 22.80 -21.11 -6.45
CA ALA A 54 22.97 -22.34 -5.68
C ALA A 54 24.40 -22.47 -5.13
N ALA A 55 25.41 -22.04 -5.89
CA ALA A 55 26.82 -22.13 -5.52
C ALA A 55 27.31 -20.99 -4.61
N ASN A 56 26.80 -19.76 -4.78
CA ASN A 56 27.34 -18.57 -4.11
C ASN A 56 26.42 -17.99 -3.02
N ALA A 57 25.11 -18.17 -3.15
CA ALA A 57 24.11 -17.52 -2.30
C ALA A 57 22.85 -18.38 -2.17
N SER A 58 23.00 -19.63 -1.68
CA SER A 58 21.90 -20.60 -1.58
C SER A 58 20.71 -20.12 -0.73
N TRP A 59 20.93 -19.21 0.21
CA TRP A 59 19.85 -18.57 0.98
C TRP A 59 18.91 -17.71 0.10
N LEU A 60 19.45 -17.10 -0.97
CA LEU A 60 18.71 -16.28 -1.93
C LEU A 60 17.75 -17.13 -2.77
N GLN A 61 18.05 -18.42 -2.90
CA GLN A 61 17.24 -19.39 -3.62
C GLN A 61 15.83 -19.50 -3.03
N TYR A 62 15.70 -19.47 -1.71
CA TYR A 62 14.41 -19.49 -1.03
C TYR A 62 13.57 -18.23 -1.31
N LEU A 63 14.24 -17.07 -1.41
CA LEU A 63 13.58 -15.80 -1.75
C LEU A 63 13.11 -15.79 -3.22
N LEU A 64 13.94 -16.29 -4.13
CA LEU A 64 13.71 -16.15 -5.57
C LEU A 64 12.90 -17.29 -6.19
N ASN A 65 12.64 -18.39 -5.47
CA ASN A 65 11.91 -19.53 -6.04
C ASN A 65 10.45 -19.24 -6.42
N GLY A 66 9.91 -18.08 -6.02
CA GLY A 66 8.56 -17.65 -6.35
C GLY A 66 7.55 -17.73 -5.19
N TYR A 67 7.81 -18.50 -4.13
CA TYR A 67 6.90 -18.53 -2.96
C TYR A 67 6.82 -17.19 -2.25
N MET A 68 7.95 -16.52 -2.04
CA MET A 68 7.97 -15.18 -1.45
C MET A 68 7.26 -14.18 -2.36
N ALA A 69 7.47 -14.25 -3.67
CA ALA A 69 6.79 -13.37 -4.62
C ALA A 69 5.26 -13.57 -4.58
N ALA A 70 4.79 -14.81 -4.55
CA ALA A 70 3.36 -15.13 -4.42
C ALA A 70 2.77 -14.62 -3.09
N ALA A 71 3.48 -14.80 -1.97
CA ALA A 71 3.06 -14.28 -0.68
C ALA A 71 2.96 -12.74 -0.67
N LEU A 72 3.96 -12.06 -1.22
CA LEU A 72 3.98 -10.59 -1.34
C LEU A 72 2.86 -10.06 -2.23
N ILE A 73 2.55 -10.76 -3.34
CA ILE A 73 1.39 -10.42 -4.18
C ILE A 73 0.08 -10.58 -3.40
N GLY A 74 -0.07 -11.65 -2.61
CA GLY A 74 -1.23 -11.82 -1.75
C GLY A 74 -1.38 -10.69 -0.73
N ILE A 75 -0.29 -10.30 -0.06
CA ILE A 75 -0.25 -9.15 0.86
C ILE A 75 -0.60 -7.85 0.11
N LEU A 76 -0.09 -7.66 -1.10
CA LEU A 76 -0.40 -6.49 -1.92
C LEU A 76 -1.89 -6.39 -2.23
N ILE A 77 -2.52 -7.49 -2.64
CA ILE A 77 -3.96 -7.52 -2.93
C ILE A 77 -4.77 -7.24 -1.67
N GLY A 78 -4.46 -7.92 -0.56
CA GLY A 78 -5.14 -7.71 0.72
C GLY A 78 -4.97 -6.28 1.24
N GLY A 79 -3.76 -5.73 1.14
CA GLY A 79 -3.46 -4.35 1.52
C GLY A 79 -4.19 -3.33 0.65
N ALA A 80 -4.28 -3.56 -0.67
CA ALA A 80 -5.05 -2.71 -1.58
C ALA A 80 -6.53 -2.67 -1.19
N PHE A 81 -7.11 -3.83 -0.91
CA PHE A 81 -8.49 -3.94 -0.49
C PHE A 81 -8.76 -3.14 0.80
N LEU A 82 -7.92 -3.31 1.82
CA LEU A 82 -8.06 -2.59 3.09
C LEU A 82 -7.88 -1.07 2.92
N LEU A 83 -6.93 -0.64 2.10
CA LEU A 83 -6.68 0.77 1.82
C LEU A 83 -7.87 1.41 1.11
N ILE A 84 -8.48 0.73 0.13
CA ILE A 84 -9.70 1.19 -0.54
C ILE A 84 -10.84 1.33 0.45
N VAL A 85 -11.07 0.33 1.31
CA VAL A 85 -12.12 0.36 2.34
C VAL A 85 -11.90 1.51 3.33
N ASP A 86 -10.66 1.77 3.76
CA ASP A 86 -10.30 2.89 4.65
C ASP A 86 -10.63 4.24 3.99
N ILE A 87 -10.27 4.41 2.71
CA ILE A 87 -10.55 5.63 1.96
C ILE A 87 -12.06 5.85 1.80
N LEU A 88 -12.82 4.80 1.46
CA LEU A 88 -14.27 4.90 1.31
C LEU A 88 -14.96 5.24 2.64
N ARG A 89 -14.58 4.58 3.74
CA ARG A 89 -15.12 4.86 5.08
C ARG A 89 -14.84 6.30 5.53
N ASN A 90 -13.65 6.82 5.28
CA ASN A 90 -13.29 8.19 5.63
C ASN A 90 -14.07 9.25 4.82
N ARG A 91 -14.63 8.89 3.67
CA ARG A 91 -15.48 9.78 2.86
C ARG A 91 -16.90 9.86 3.42
N ASP A 92 -17.47 8.74 3.87
CA ASP A 92 -18.84 8.69 4.39
C ASP A 92 -19.01 9.42 5.74
N GLY A 93 -17.96 9.43 6.58
CA GLY A 93 -17.97 10.15 7.86
C GLY A 93 -18.12 11.68 7.73
N LYS A 94 -17.71 12.26 6.60
CA LYS A 94 -17.85 13.70 6.34
C LYS A 94 -19.25 14.13 5.91
N GLY A 95 -20.11 13.19 5.47
CA GLY A 95 -21.46 13.50 4.97
C GLY A 95 -22.55 13.58 6.06
N LYS A 96 -22.35 12.97 7.23
CA LYS A 96 -23.39 12.84 8.27
C LYS A 96 -23.34 13.88 9.40
N GLY A 97 -22.29 14.71 9.48
CA GLY A 97 -22.14 15.73 10.53
C GLY A 97 -22.95 17.02 10.31
N GLY A 98 -23.63 17.17 9.17
CA GLY A 98 -24.34 18.39 8.78
C GLY A 98 -25.84 18.41 9.05
N MET A 99 -26.45 17.30 9.50
CA MET A 99 -27.88 17.26 9.83
C MET A 99 -28.09 17.17 11.35
N ARG A 100 -27.68 18.21 12.06
CA ARG A 100 -28.36 18.60 13.29
C ARG A 100 -29.31 19.73 12.91
N THR A 101 -30.46 19.37 12.35
CA THR A 101 -31.60 20.28 12.24
C THR A 101 -32.02 20.62 13.65
N GLY A 102 -31.84 21.88 14.03
CA GLY A 102 -32.46 22.44 15.22
C GLY A 102 -33.97 22.36 15.09
N PHE A 103 -34.59 21.79 16.11
CA PHE A 103 -35.87 22.18 16.68
C PHE A 103 -35.76 21.94 18.19
#